data_AF-A0A7X3Y6N6-F1
#
_entry.id   AF-A0A7X3Y6N6-F1
#
_cell.length_a   1.000
_cell.length_b   1.000
_cell.length_c   1.000
_cell.angle_alpha   90.00
_cell.angle_beta   90.00
_cell.angle_gamma   90.00
#
_symmetry.space_group_name_H-M   'P 1'
#
loop_
_entity.id
_entity.type
_entity.pdbx_description
1 polymer ?
#
loop_
_entity_poly.entity_id
_entity_poly.type
_entity_poly.pdbx_seq_one_letter_code
_entity_poly.pdbx_strand_id
1 'polypeptide(L)'
;MTYIAAFILGYVIGAAPIIYFVARARGIDLHSVGTGNIGAGNLWRHSGMVIGMLSVIIEVGKGTLAALLAANLLPGDDTQWLLVAGGVGAVVGQMWPVTLRFQGGRGNGTAAGALVAIDPFAFVFGFGIFLLFGARKIIRNVLPKVASAPPSRIIPVAVIGGMSVYTIAALALSENAAAIAGAVVLGLTFIRRATAPWPPDPETGEAPERSLFAILIYDRPNSGQ
;
A
#
# COMPACT_ATOMS: atom_id res chain seq x y z
N MET A 1 -11.22 4.11 24.71
CA MET A 1 -12.21 4.42 23.65
C MET A 1 -11.63 5.31 22.56
N THR A 2 -10.80 6.31 22.86
CA THR A 2 -10.18 7.17 21.84
C THR A 2 -9.38 6.42 20.78
N TYR A 3 -8.51 5.46 21.14
CA TYR A 3 -7.72 4.72 20.15
C TYR A 3 -8.59 3.91 19.18
N ILE A 4 -9.74 3.39 19.64
CA ILE A 4 -10.71 2.71 18.78
C ILE A 4 -11.34 3.72 17.81
N ALA A 5 -11.72 4.90 18.30
CA ALA A 5 -12.23 5.97 17.45
C ALA A 5 -11.20 6.44 16.42
N ALA A 6 -9.92 6.55 16.81
CA ALA A 6 -8.80 6.86 15.91
C ALA A 6 -8.66 5.82 14.80
N PHE A 7 -8.69 4.53 15.16
CA PHE A 7 -8.66 3.45 14.20
C PHE A 7 -9.86 3.47 13.25
N ILE A 8 -11.07 3.69 13.76
CA ILE A 8 -12.30 3.77 12.94
C ILE A 8 -12.24 4.98 11.99
N LEU A 9 -11.84 6.15 12.49
CA LEU A 9 -11.65 7.34 11.66
C LEU A 9 -10.66 7.07 10.53
N GLY A 10 -9.51 6.47 10.87
CA GLY A 10 -8.53 6.05 9.89
C GLY A 10 -9.10 5.07 8.87
N TYR A 11 -9.82 4.04 9.33
CA TYR A 11 -10.46 3.05 8.48
C TYR A 11 -11.41 3.69 7.47
N VAL A 12 -12.28 4.60 7.91
CA VAL A 12 -13.24 5.28 7.03
C VAL A 12 -12.51 6.09 5.95
N ILE A 13 -11.47 6.84 6.31
CA ILE A 13 -10.67 7.62 5.36
C ILE A 13 -9.93 6.70 4.38
N GLY A 14 -9.30 5.64 4.89
CA GLY A 14 -8.55 4.67 4.08
C GLY A 14 -9.44 3.87 3.14
N ALA A 15 -10.65 3.53 3.57
CA ALA A 15 -11.63 2.75 2.83
C ALA A 15 -12.32 3.51 1.71
N ALA A 16 -12.10 4.83 1.59
CA ALA A 16 -12.61 5.64 0.49
C ALA A 16 -12.01 5.15 -0.85
N PRO A 17 -12.82 4.59 -1.77
CA PRO A 17 -12.32 3.93 -2.98
C PRO A 17 -12.11 4.94 -4.13
N ILE A 18 -11.43 6.05 -3.84
CA ILE A 18 -11.27 7.20 -4.76
C ILE A 18 -10.65 6.74 -6.09
N ILE A 19 -9.54 6.01 -6.02
CA ILE A 19 -8.81 5.56 -7.22
C ILE A 19 -9.57 4.52 -8.04
N TYR A 20 -10.43 3.72 -7.38
CA TYR A 20 -11.32 2.78 -8.07
C TYR A 20 -12.36 3.54 -8.88
N PHE A 21 -12.98 4.59 -8.32
CA PHE A 21 -13.92 5.41 -9.07
C PHE A 21 -13.26 6.20 -10.20
N VAL A 22 -12.04 6.69 -10.02
CA VAL A 22 -11.25 7.30 -11.11
C VAL A 22 -11.03 6.32 -12.26
N ALA A 23 -10.76 5.05 -11.97
CA ALA A 23 -10.63 4.01 -12.99
C ALA A 23 -11.97 3.71 -13.69
N ARG A 24 -13.05 3.57 -12.91
CA ARG A 24 -14.40 3.30 -13.42
C ARG A 24 -14.92 4.42 -14.31
N ALA A 25 -14.65 5.68 -13.97
CA ALA A 25 -14.98 6.85 -14.80
C ALA A 25 -14.30 6.82 -16.18
N ARG A 26 -13.27 5.98 -16.34
CA ARG A 26 -12.54 5.75 -17.60
C ARG A 26 -12.90 4.42 -18.26
N GLY A 27 -13.96 3.76 -17.80
CA GLY A 27 -14.39 2.46 -18.32
C GLY A 27 -13.51 1.28 -17.89
N ILE A 28 -12.61 1.47 -16.91
CA ILE A 28 -11.70 0.42 -16.45
C ILE A 28 -12.22 -0.16 -15.14
N ASP A 29 -12.48 -1.45 -15.11
CA ASP A 29 -12.67 -2.20 -13.87
C ASP A 29 -11.33 -2.77 -13.39
N LEU A 30 -10.80 -2.24 -12.29
CA LEU A 30 -9.50 -2.67 -11.77
C LEU A 30 -9.51 -4.10 -11.23
N HIS A 31 -10.67 -4.66 -10.88
CA HIS A 31 -10.78 -6.06 -10.44
C HIS A 31 -10.66 -7.04 -11.61
N SER A 32 -10.97 -6.62 -12.84
CA SER A 32 -10.97 -7.49 -14.02
C SER A 32 -9.72 -7.35 -14.88
N VAL A 33 -8.78 -6.46 -14.57
CA VAL A 33 -7.58 -6.21 -15.39
C VAL A 33 -6.28 -6.40 -14.62
N GLY A 34 -5.25 -6.87 -15.34
CA GLY A 34 -3.91 -7.09 -14.81
C GLY A 34 -3.93 -7.99 -13.58
N THR A 35 -3.47 -7.46 -12.43
CA THR A 35 -3.36 -8.24 -11.19
C THR A 35 -4.65 -8.26 -10.36
N GLY A 36 -5.73 -7.62 -10.81
CA GLY A 36 -6.96 -7.43 -10.02
C GLY A 36 -6.81 -6.49 -8.81
N ASN A 37 -5.61 -5.93 -8.61
CA ASN A 37 -5.30 -5.02 -7.50
C ASN A 37 -5.83 -3.62 -7.84
N ILE A 38 -6.60 -3.01 -6.96
CA ILE A 38 -7.13 -1.65 -7.19
C ILE A 38 -6.09 -0.54 -6.93
N GLY A 39 -4.88 -0.89 -6.49
CA GLY A 39 -3.82 0.07 -6.18
C GLY A 39 -3.18 0.76 -7.40
N ALA A 40 -2.37 1.79 -7.10
CA ALA A 40 -1.74 2.67 -8.08
C ALA A 40 -0.95 1.97 -9.20
N GLY A 41 -0.28 0.86 -8.90
CA GLY A 41 0.51 0.13 -9.89
C GLY A 41 -0.35 -0.49 -11.00
N ASN A 42 -1.54 -0.99 -10.68
CA ASN A 42 -2.45 -1.54 -11.69
C ASN A 42 -3.13 -0.42 -12.48
N LEU A 43 -3.53 0.64 -11.77
CA LEU A 43 -4.12 1.82 -12.39
C LEU A 43 -3.14 2.50 -13.37
N TRP A 44 -1.87 2.67 -13.02
CA TRP A 44 -0.85 3.20 -13.93
C TRP A 44 -0.82 2.43 -15.25
N ARG A 45 -0.74 1.09 -15.19
CA ARG A 45 -0.62 0.25 -16.39
C ARG A 45 -1.80 0.42 -17.35
N HIS A 46 -3.01 0.59 -16.82
CA HIS A 46 -4.24 0.60 -17.62
C HIS A 46 -4.79 2.01 -17.89
N SER A 47 -4.30 3.04 -17.20
CA SER A 47 -4.81 4.42 -17.33
C SER A 47 -3.74 5.47 -17.62
N GLY A 48 -2.47 5.04 -17.74
CA GLY A 48 -1.33 5.88 -18.05
C GLY A 48 -0.61 6.45 -16.82
N MET A 49 0.62 6.94 -17.05
CA MET A 49 1.51 7.43 -16.00
C MET A 49 0.92 8.57 -15.18
N VAL A 50 0.26 9.54 -15.82
CA VAL A 50 -0.31 10.72 -15.14
C VAL A 50 -1.29 10.27 -14.04
N ILE A 51 -2.12 9.29 -14.34
CA ILE A 51 -3.22 8.89 -13.44
C ILE A 51 -2.73 7.86 -12.43
N GLY A 52 -1.78 7.02 -12.83
CA GLY A 52 -0.95 6.26 -11.90
C GLY A 52 -0.32 7.15 -10.83
N MET A 53 0.36 8.24 -11.22
CA MET A 53 1.02 9.15 -10.29
C MET A 53 0.04 9.90 -9.38
N LEU A 54 -1.06 10.42 -9.93
CA LEU A 54 -2.13 11.02 -9.12
C LEU A 54 -2.68 10.04 -8.08
N SER A 55 -2.86 8.77 -8.46
CA SER A 55 -3.31 7.76 -7.52
C SER A 55 -2.31 7.48 -6.40
N VAL A 56 -1.00 7.56 -6.67
CA VAL A 56 0.02 7.48 -5.61
C VAL A 56 -0.13 8.63 -4.62
N ILE A 57 -0.27 9.87 -5.12
CA ILE A 57 -0.44 11.07 -4.28
C ILE A 57 -1.70 10.93 -3.40
N ILE A 58 -2.82 10.48 -3.97
CA ILE A 58 -4.06 10.26 -3.23
C ILE A 58 -3.88 9.19 -2.15
N GLU A 59 -3.24 8.06 -2.49
CA GLU A 59 -3.06 6.95 -1.55
C GLU A 59 -2.10 7.29 -0.41
N VAL A 60 -1.01 8.03 -0.67
CA VAL A 60 -0.11 8.55 0.38
C VAL A 60 -0.86 9.59 1.21
N GLY A 61 -1.49 10.56 0.54
CA GLY A 61 -2.20 11.65 1.18
C GLY A 61 -3.28 11.17 2.15
N LYS A 62 -4.07 10.15 1.78
CA LYS A 62 -5.11 9.62 2.68
C LYS A 62 -4.53 8.93 3.92
N GLY A 63 -3.39 8.25 3.80
CA GLY A 63 -2.71 7.63 4.94
C GLY A 63 -2.15 8.67 5.91
N THR A 64 -1.50 9.69 5.38
CA THR A 64 -1.00 10.83 6.16
C THR A 64 -2.14 11.58 6.83
N LEU A 65 -3.18 11.92 6.07
CA LEU A 65 -4.35 12.63 6.57
C LEU A 65 -5.03 11.86 7.71
N ALA A 66 -5.23 10.55 7.55
CA ALA A 66 -5.86 9.72 8.57
C ALA A 66 -5.08 9.71 9.90
N ALA A 67 -3.77 9.52 9.84
CA ALA A 67 -2.92 9.56 11.03
C ALA A 67 -2.99 10.94 11.71
N LEU A 68 -2.78 12.01 10.95
CA LEU A 68 -2.79 13.37 11.49
C LEU A 68 -4.15 13.77 12.06
N LEU A 69 -5.25 13.46 11.38
CA LEU A 69 -6.59 13.77 11.89
C LEU A 69 -6.89 13.00 13.18
N ALA A 70 -6.49 11.74 13.27
CA ALA A 70 -6.65 10.96 14.51
C ALA A 70 -5.88 11.60 15.68
N ALA A 71 -4.66 12.07 15.45
CA ALA A 71 -3.82 12.68 16.47
C ALA A 71 -4.26 14.10 16.88
N ASN A 72 -4.85 14.88 15.97
CA ASN A 72 -5.20 16.28 16.22
C ASN A 72 -6.67 16.50 16.62
N LEU A 73 -7.59 15.60 16.23
CA LEU A 73 -9.03 15.78 16.49
C LEU A 73 -9.55 14.97 17.67
N LEU A 74 -8.84 13.91 18.08
CA LEU A 74 -9.30 13.01 19.13
C LEU A 74 -8.53 13.23 20.43
N PRO A 75 -9.21 13.23 21.60
CA PRO A 75 -8.57 13.48 22.88
C PRO A 75 -7.79 12.25 23.36
N GLY A 76 -6.51 12.39 23.64
CA GLY A 76 -5.71 11.34 24.26
C GLY A 76 -4.34 11.82 24.70
N ASP A 77 -3.79 11.16 25.71
CA ASP A 77 -2.54 11.57 26.36
C ASP A 77 -1.29 11.17 25.55
N ASP A 78 -1.44 10.25 24.60
CA ASP A 78 -0.36 9.76 23.74
C ASP A 78 -0.67 10.02 22.26
N THR A 79 -0.19 11.14 21.77
CA THR A 79 -0.30 11.58 20.37
C THR A 79 0.31 10.56 19.41
N GLN A 80 1.41 9.90 19.79
CA GLN A 80 2.10 8.94 18.93
C GLN A 80 1.23 7.70 18.69
N TRP A 81 0.59 7.18 19.74
CA TRP A 81 -0.35 6.06 19.59
C TRP A 81 -1.63 6.44 18.85
N LEU A 82 -2.07 7.70 18.87
CA LEU A 82 -3.17 8.16 18.03
C LEU A 82 -2.78 8.21 16.54
N LEU A 83 -1.56 8.66 16.21
CA LEU A 83 -1.00 8.58 14.85
C LEU A 83 -0.97 7.12 14.38
N VAL A 84 -0.49 6.19 15.21
CA VAL A 84 -0.43 4.76 14.90
C VAL A 84 -1.83 4.20 14.68
N ALA A 85 -2.77 4.44 15.59
CA ALA A 85 -4.13 3.92 15.48
C ALA A 85 -4.83 4.42 14.19
N GLY A 86 -4.77 5.72 13.92
CA GLY A 86 -5.33 6.31 12.70
C GLY A 86 -4.65 5.83 11.42
N GLY A 87 -3.31 5.79 11.41
CA GLY A 87 -2.53 5.32 10.27
C GLY A 87 -2.76 3.84 9.94
N VAL A 88 -2.71 2.96 10.95
CA VAL A 88 -3.01 1.53 10.77
C VAL A 88 -4.46 1.33 10.35
N GLY A 89 -5.40 2.07 10.94
CA GLY A 89 -6.80 2.08 10.52
C GLY A 89 -6.94 2.37 9.04
N ALA A 90 -6.25 3.39 8.52
CA ALA A 90 -6.27 3.74 7.11
C ALA A 90 -5.71 2.65 6.20
N VAL A 91 -4.61 2.00 6.61
CA VAL A 91 -4.03 0.87 5.87
C VAL A 91 -5.02 -0.28 5.79
N VAL A 92 -5.65 -0.65 6.92
CA VAL A 92 -6.69 -1.69 6.97
C VAL A 92 -7.88 -1.31 6.09
N GLY A 93 -8.36 -0.07 6.18
CA GLY A 93 -9.44 0.45 5.36
C GLY A 93 -9.15 0.34 3.87
N GLN A 94 -7.92 0.65 3.45
CA GLN A 94 -7.54 0.52 2.05
C GLN A 94 -7.36 -0.92 1.58
N MET A 95 -6.87 -1.81 2.45
CA MET A 95 -6.70 -3.22 2.11
C MET A 95 -8.05 -3.96 2.05
N TRP A 96 -8.97 -3.62 2.94
CA TRP A 96 -10.28 -4.24 3.09
C TRP A 96 -11.40 -3.19 3.24
N PRO A 97 -11.69 -2.40 2.19
CA PRO A 97 -12.76 -1.43 2.19
C PRO A 97 -14.11 -2.13 2.14
N VAL A 98 -14.99 -1.81 3.09
CA VAL A 98 -16.36 -2.36 3.15
C VAL A 98 -17.15 -2.06 1.87
N THR A 99 -16.93 -0.89 1.26
CA THR A 99 -17.58 -0.42 0.04
C THR A 99 -17.24 -1.25 -1.20
N LEU A 100 -16.13 -1.98 -1.18
CA LEU A 100 -15.72 -2.89 -2.26
C LEU A 100 -15.70 -4.35 -1.79
N ARG A 101 -16.58 -4.72 -0.85
CA ARG A 101 -16.70 -6.09 -0.32
C ARG A 101 -15.36 -6.65 0.18
N PHE A 102 -14.56 -5.79 0.82
CA PHE A 102 -13.23 -6.11 1.35
C PHE A 102 -12.18 -6.48 0.27
N GLN A 103 -12.43 -6.13 -1.00
CA GLN A 103 -11.51 -6.35 -2.12
C GLN A 103 -10.73 -5.08 -2.47
N GLY A 104 -9.90 -4.66 -1.51
CA GLY A 104 -9.10 -3.44 -1.59
C GLY A 104 -7.72 -3.61 -2.24
N GLY A 105 -6.85 -2.63 -1.99
CA GLY A 105 -5.48 -2.63 -2.48
C GLY A 105 -4.52 -3.49 -1.66
N ARG A 106 -3.22 -3.23 -1.80
CA ARG A 106 -2.14 -3.78 -0.94
C ARG A 106 -1.67 -2.82 0.15
N GLY A 107 -2.29 -1.66 0.27
CA GLY A 107 -1.94 -0.67 1.27
C GLY A 107 -0.59 0.03 1.07
N ASN A 108 0.19 -0.27 0.02
CA ASN A 108 1.55 0.29 -0.16
C ASN A 108 1.63 1.83 -0.02
N GLY A 109 0.79 2.57 -0.77
CA GLY A 109 0.80 4.04 -0.73
C GLY A 109 0.27 4.59 0.60
N THR A 110 -0.84 4.05 1.08
CA THR A 110 -1.45 4.44 2.37
C THR A 110 -0.54 4.16 3.55
N ALA A 111 0.19 3.04 3.52
CA ALA A 111 1.21 2.72 4.49
C ALA A 111 2.36 3.73 4.45
N ALA A 112 2.89 4.06 3.27
CA ALA A 112 3.94 5.07 3.17
C ALA A 112 3.49 6.42 3.76
N GLY A 113 2.26 6.85 3.44
CA GLY A 113 1.67 8.07 4.00
C GLY A 113 1.45 8.03 5.51
N ALA A 114 0.99 6.89 6.05
CA ALA A 114 0.81 6.71 7.48
C ALA A 114 2.16 6.68 8.22
N LEU A 115 3.13 5.91 7.73
CA LEU A 115 4.44 5.74 8.37
C LEU A 115 5.26 7.04 8.37
N VAL A 116 5.18 7.87 7.32
CA VAL A 116 5.82 9.19 7.34
C VAL A 116 5.16 10.14 8.35
N ALA A 117 3.85 10.03 8.58
CA ALA A 117 3.17 10.84 9.60
C ALA A 117 3.50 10.37 11.02
N ILE A 118 3.69 9.06 11.21
CA ILE A 118 4.03 8.45 12.51
C ILE A 118 5.47 8.78 12.91
N ASP A 119 6.41 8.63 11.98
CA ASP A 119 7.82 8.96 12.22
C ASP A 119 8.52 9.35 10.90
N PRO A 120 8.68 10.66 10.63
CA PRO A 120 9.35 11.14 9.44
C PRO A 120 10.83 10.71 9.36
N PHE A 121 11.53 10.60 10.50
CA PHE A 121 12.96 10.27 10.51
C PHE A 121 13.19 8.80 10.16
N ALA A 122 12.47 7.89 10.81
CA ALA A 122 12.48 6.47 10.45
C ALA A 122 12.06 6.26 8.99
N PHE A 123 11.09 7.06 8.49
CA PHE A 123 10.70 7.04 7.08
C PHE A 123 11.83 7.45 6.15
N VAL A 124 12.59 8.51 6.45
CA VAL A 124 13.73 8.94 5.62
C VAL A 124 14.80 7.85 5.53
N PHE A 125 15.10 7.14 6.63
CA PHE A 125 16.03 6.01 6.59
C PHE A 125 15.50 4.83 5.76
N GLY A 126 14.23 4.47 5.94
CA GLY A 126 13.56 3.41 5.16
C GLY A 126 13.47 3.73 3.66
N PHE A 127 13.06 4.95 3.34
CA PHE A 127 12.89 5.44 1.98
C PHE A 127 14.24 5.73 1.30
N GLY A 128 15.26 6.13 2.06
CA GLY A 128 16.62 6.35 1.56
C GLY A 128 17.21 5.09 0.93
N ILE A 129 17.04 3.92 1.55
CA ILE A 129 17.45 2.63 0.99
C ILE A 129 16.62 2.25 -0.25
N PHE A 130 15.30 2.49 -0.23
CA PHE A 130 14.44 2.32 -1.41
C PHE A 130 14.92 3.17 -2.61
N LEU A 131 15.31 4.42 -2.37
CA LEU A 131 15.83 5.31 -3.41
C LEU A 131 17.20 4.87 -3.92
N LEU A 132 18.11 4.48 -3.02
CA LEU A 132 19.48 4.08 -3.36
C LEU A 132 19.51 2.82 -4.26
N PHE A 133 18.73 1.79 -3.93
CA PHE A 133 18.79 0.50 -4.63
C PHE A 133 17.63 0.28 -5.62
N GLY A 134 16.45 0.85 -5.34
CA GLY A 134 15.23 0.65 -6.11
C GLY A 134 14.98 1.72 -7.18
N ALA A 135 15.14 3.01 -6.83
CA ALA A 135 14.73 4.10 -7.72
C ALA A 135 15.53 4.16 -9.02
N ARG A 136 16.84 3.91 -8.99
CA ARG A 136 17.70 3.94 -10.19
C ARG A 136 17.28 2.89 -11.23
N LYS A 137 16.86 1.70 -10.77
CA LYS A 137 16.39 0.60 -11.63
C LYS A 137 14.95 0.84 -12.12
N ILE A 138 14.10 1.47 -11.31
CA ILE A 138 12.75 1.92 -11.69
C ILE A 138 12.81 3.00 -12.78
N ILE A 139 13.64 4.03 -12.59
CA ILE A 139 13.79 5.15 -13.53
C ILE A 139 14.33 4.65 -14.88
N ARG A 140 15.32 3.74 -14.89
CA ARG A 140 15.89 3.22 -16.15
C ARG A 140 15.00 2.20 -16.87
N ASN A 141 14.27 1.34 -16.14
CA ASN A 141 13.65 0.16 -16.75
C ASN A 141 12.11 0.19 -16.79
N VAL A 142 11.47 1.03 -15.97
CA VAL A 142 10.00 1.06 -15.82
C VAL A 142 9.39 2.35 -16.37
N LEU A 143 10.06 3.50 -16.19
CA LEU A 143 9.59 4.79 -16.69
C LEU A 143 9.45 4.88 -18.23
N PRO A 144 10.37 4.29 -19.04
CA PRO A 144 10.29 4.42 -20.51
C PRO A 144 9.28 3.49 -21.21
N LYS A 145 8.63 2.55 -20.50
CA LYS A 145 7.72 1.56 -21.10
C LYS A 145 6.38 1.55 -20.37
N VAL A 146 5.38 2.24 -20.91
CA VAL A 146 4.02 2.28 -20.36
C VAL A 146 3.05 1.58 -21.32
N ALA A 147 2.02 0.97 -20.71
CA ALA A 147 0.95 0.09 -21.21
C ALA A 147 1.26 -1.42 -21.18
N SER A 148 2.39 -1.89 -21.73
CA SER A 148 2.61 -3.35 -21.94
C SER A 148 3.74 -4.00 -21.13
N ALA A 149 4.42 -3.27 -20.24
CA ALA A 149 5.52 -3.85 -19.46
C ALA A 149 4.99 -4.86 -18.41
N PRO A 150 5.62 -6.05 -18.29
CA PRO A 150 5.20 -7.04 -17.30
C PRO A 150 5.26 -6.44 -15.88
N PRO A 151 4.37 -6.87 -14.97
CA PRO A 151 4.37 -6.38 -13.59
C PRO A 151 5.78 -6.45 -12.99
N SER A 152 6.26 -5.36 -12.41
CA SER A 152 7.61 -5.31 -11.83
C SER A 152 7.68 -6.17 -10.57
N ARG A 153 8.65 -7.11 -10.51
CA ARG A 153 8.99 -7.88 -9.29
C ARG A 153 9.62 -6.96 -8.24
N ILE A 154 10.18 -5.83 -8.68
CA ILE A 154 11.00 -4.95 -7.85
C ILE A 154 10.13 -4.11 -6.92
N ILE A 155 8.98 -3.59 -7.39
CA ILE A 155 8.15 -2.70 -6.57
C ILE A 155 7.66 -3.40 -5.29
N PRO A 156 7.07 -4.61 -5.35
CA PRO A 156 6.59 -5.29 -4.15
C PRO A 156 7.72 -5.65 -3.16
N VAL A 157 8.90 -5.99 -3.66
CA VAL A 157 10.10 -6.27 -2.86
C VAL A 157 10.63 -5.00 -2.21
N ALA A 158 10.70 -3.90 -2.97
CA ALA A 158 11.21 -2.63 -2.50
C ALA A 158 10.28 -2.01 -1.45
N VAL A 159 8.96 -2.23 -1.56
CA VAL A 159 7.99 -1.87 -0.50
C VAL A 159 8.25 -2.66 0.78
N ILE A 160 8.40 -4.00 0.71
CA ILE A 160 8.73 -4.81 1.90
C ILE A 160 10.05 -4.34 2.50
N GLY A 161 11.11 -4.20 1.68
CA GLY A 161 12.41 -3.74 2.13
C GLY A 161 12.34 -2.37 2.81
N GLY A 162 11.61 -1.41 2.23
CA GLY A 162 11.42 -0.09 2.81
C GLY A 162 10.69 -0.14 4.16
N MET A 163 9.63 -0.94 4.29
CA MET A 163 8.91 -1.14 5.56
C MET A 163 9.76 -1.84 6.62
N SER A 164 10.57 -2.83 6.23
CA SER A 164 11.51 -3.50 7.13
C SER A 164 12.59 -2.54 7.63
N VAL A 165 13.18 -1.74 6.73
CA VAL A 165 14.20 -0.75 7.13
C VAL A 165 13.59 0.34 8.01
N TYR A 166 12.38 0.82 7.69
CA TYR A 166 11.64 1.73 8.58
C TYR A 166 11.50 1.16 9.99
N THR A 167 11.07 -0.11 10.09
CA THR A 167 10.87 -0.79 11.37
C THR A 167 12.19 -0.91 12.15
N ILE A 168 13.26 -1.30 11.48
CA ILE A 168 14.61 -1.41 12.08
C ILE A 168 15.13 -0.03 12.51
N ALA A 169 14.94 0.99 11.69
CA ALA A 169 15.36 2.36 12.01
C ALA A 169 14.60 2.91 13.22
N ALA A 170 13.28 2.72 13.28
CA ALA A 170 12.48 3.10 14.44
C ALA A 170 12.96 2.38 15.72
N LEU A 171 13.25 1.07 15.65
CA LEU A 171 13.85 0.34 16.79
C LEU A 171 15.22 0.92 17.19
N ALA A 172 16.08 1.23 16.21
CA ALA A 172 17.41 1.80 16.46
C ALA A 172 17.34 3.21 17.08
N LEU A 173 16.28 3.97 16.77
CA LEU A 173 16.00 5.29 17.33
C LEU A 173 15.23 5.21 18.67
N SER A 174 14.93 4.00 19.17
CA SER A 174 14.09 3.78 20.37
C SER A 174 12.65 4.29 20.23
N GLU A 175 12.15 4.43 19.01
CA GLU A 175 10.80 4.86 18.66
C GLU A 175 9.85 3.66 18.62
N ASN A 176 9.48 3.16 19.81
CA ASN A 176 8.74 1.90 19.95
C ASN A 176 7.39 1.89 19.22
N ALA A 177 6.62 2.97 19.28
CA ALA A 177 5.32 3.04 18.61
C ALA A 177 5.47 3.01 17.08
N ALA A 178 6.46 3.71 16.54
CA ALA A 178 6.80 3.67 15.12
C ALA A 178 7.26 2.27 14.68
N ALA A 179 8.14 1.63 15.46
CA ALA A 179 8.58 0.26 15.19
C ALA A 179 7.40 -0.73 15.15
N ILE A 180 6.49 -0.64 16.13
CA ILE A 180 5.29 -1.48 16.18
C ILE A 180 4.40 -1.20 14.98
N ALA A 181 4.18 0.07 14.61
CA ALA A 181 3.39 0.42 13.43
C ALA A 181 4.01 -0.16 12.14
N GLY A 182 5.32 -0.04 11.97
CA GLY A 182 6.05 -0.62 10.84
C GLY A 182 5.88 -2.14 10.75
N ALA A 183 6.07 -2.86 11.87
CA ALA A 183 5.91 -4.30 11.95
C ALA A 183 4.46 -4.74 11.66
N VAL A 184 3.47 -4.05 12.23
CA VAL A 184 2.05 -4.33 12.00
C VAL A 184 1.68 -4.12 10.54
N VAL A 185 2.07 -3.00 9.94
CA VAL A 185 1.79 -2.68 8.54
C VAL A 185 2.46 -3.69 7.59
N LEU A 186 3.68 -4.12 7.90
CA LEU A 186 4.38 -5.16 7.17
C LEU A 186 3.61 -6.51 7.25
N GLY A 187 3.19 -6.91 8.45
CA GLY A 187 2.37 -8.10 8.66
C GLY A 187 1.05 -8.06 7.90
N LEU A 188 0.33 -6.93 7.98
CA LEU A 188 -0.92 -6.70 7.23
C LEU A 188 -0.69 -6.80 5.72
N THR A 189 0.45 -6.32 5.22
CA THR A 189 0.81 -6.42 3.80
C THR A 189 0.95 -7.88 3.37
N PHE A 190 1.63 -8.72 4.16
CA PHE A 190 1.73 -10.15 3.88
C PHE A 190 0.36 -10.85 3.93
N ILE A 191 -0.44 -10.57 4.96
CA ILE A 191 -1.80 -11.12 5.08
C ILE A 191 -2.64 -10.72 3.86
N ARG A 192 -2.59 -9.46 3.44
CA ARG A 192 -3.34 -8.97 2.29
C ARG A 192 -2.87 -9.57 0.98
N ARG A 193 -1.56 -9.83 0.81
CA ARG A 193 -1.03 -10.52 -0.38
C ARG A 193 -1.50 -11.97 -0.42
N ALA A 194 -1.46 -12.68 0.71
CA ALA A 194 -1.91 -14.08 0.81
C ALA A 194 -3.42 -14.26 0.60
N THR A 195 -4.23 -13.32 1.07
CA THR A 195 -5.71 -13.37 1.03
C THR A 195 -6.32 -12.69 -0.20
N ALA A 196 -5.48 -12.23 -1.11
CA ALA A 196 -5.91 -11.52 -2.30
C ALA A 196 -6.76 -12.38 -3.25
N PRO A 197 -7.84 -11.84 -3.83
CA PRO A 197 -8.41 -12.43 -5.04
C PRO A 197 -7.42 -12.22 -6.19
N TRP A 198 -7.17 -13.29 -6.94
CA TRP A 198 -6.36 -13.27 -8.15
C TRP A 198 -7.27 -13.64 -9.32
N PRO A 199 -7.42 -12.79 -10.34
CA PRO A 199 -8.20 -13.14 -11.52
C PRO A 199 -7.55 -14.33 -12.25
N PRO A 200 -8.34 -15.16 -12.96
CA PRO A 200 -7.81 -16.19 -13.85
C PRO A 200 -6.90 -15.59 -14.91
N ASP A 201 -6.03 -16.42 -15.49
CA ASP A 201 -5.23 -16.02 -16.63
C ASP A 201 -6.15 -15.55 -17.78
N PRO A 202 -5.93 -14.35 -18.37
CA PRO A 202 -6.80 -13.83 -19.42
C PRO A 202 -6.74 -14.64 -20.73
N GLU A 203 -5.63 -15.34 -20.99
CA GLU A 203 -5.40 -16.11 -22.21
C GLU A 203 -5.90 -17.55 -22.07
N THR A 204 -5.64 -18.20 -20.93
CA THR A 204 -5.99 -19.61 -20.71
C THR A 204 -7.29 -19.82 -19.93
N GLY A 205 -7.74 -18.81 -19.18
CA GLY A 205 -8.88 -18.92 -18.25
C GLY A 205 -8.58 -19.77 -17.01
N GLU A 206 -7.36 -20.28 -16.86
CA GLU A 206 -6.97 -21.14 -15.75
C GLU A 206 -6.72 -20.33 -14.46
N ALA A 207 -6.97 -20.98 -13.32
CA ALA A 207 -6.58 -20.41 -12.03
C ALA A 207 -5.05 -20.37 -11.93
N PRO A 208 -4.46 -19.26 -11.48
CA PRO A 208 -3.01 -19.13 -11.51
C PRO A 208 -2.34 -20.00 -10.43
N GLU A 209 -1.16 -20.54 -10.73
CA GLU A 209 -0.43 -21.41 -9.80
C GLU A 209 0.04 -20.60 -8.57
N ARG A 210 -0.42 -21.04 -7.40
CA ARG A 210 -0.22 -20.32 -6.14
C ARG A 210 1.09 -20.71 -5.45
N SER A 211 2.22 -20.19 -5.94
CA SER A 211 3.43 -20.15 -5.13
C SER A 211 3.26 -19.11 -4.01
N LEU A 212 3.20 -19.59 -2.76
CA LEU A 212 3.10 -18.71 -1.60
C LEU A 212 4.27 -17.73 -1.55
N PHE A 213 5.48 -18.17 -1.88
CA PHE A 213 6.65 -17.30 -1.97
C PHE A 213 6.46 -16.19 -3.00
N ALA A 214 5.99 -16.52 -4.21
CA ALA A 214 5.76 -15.52 -5.25
C ALA A 214 4.68 -14.51 -4.83
N ILE A 215 3.60 -14.98 -4.20
CA ILE A 215 2.51 -14.13 -3.72
C ILE A 215 3.01 -13.17 -2.63
N LEU A 216 3.73 -13.69 -1.64
CA LEU A 216 4.21 -12.89 -0.51
C LEU A 216 5.28 -11.89 -0.93
N ILE A 217 6.25 -12.30 -1.75
CA ILE A 217 7.42 -11.48 -2.09
C ILE A 217 7.15 -10.58 -3.29
N TYR A 218 6.55 -11.13 -4.34
CA TYR A 218 6.39 -10.44 -5.63
C TYR A 218 4.98 -9.91 -5.88
N ASP A 219 4.04 -10.09 -4.95
CA ASP A 219 2.64 -9.70 -5.11
C ASP A 219 2.08 -10.17 -6.47
N ARG A 220 2.28 -11.47 -6.76
CA ARG A 220 1.70 -12.16 -7.91
C ARG A 220 1.80 -13.68 -7.75
N PRO A 221 0.90 -14.44 -8.38
CA PRO A 221 1.08 -15.88 -8.54
C PRO A 221 2.19 -16.18 -9.57
N ASN A 222 2.58 -17.44 -9.66
CA ASN A 222 3.44 -17.89 -10.75
C ASN A 222 2.61 -17.85 -12.04
N SER A 223 3.03 -17.04 -13.01
CA SER A 223 2.65 -17.27 -14.41
C SER A 223 3.48 -18.46 -14.89
N GLY A 224 2.90 -19.39 -15.64
CA GLY A 224 3.62 -20.50 -16.28
C GLY A 224 4.59 -20.07 -17.39
N GLN A 225 5.18 -18.86 -17.29
CA GLN A 225 6.16 -18.26 -18.18
C GLN A 225 7.17 -17.44 -17.38
#